data_AF-A0A5C7HY86-F1
#
_entry.id   AF-A0A5C7HY86-F1
#
_cell.length_a   1.000
_cell.length_b   1.000
_cell.length_c   1.000
_cell.angle_alpha   90.00
_cell.angle_beta   90.00
_cell.angle_gamma   90.00
#
_symmetry.space_group_name_H-M   'P 1'
#
loop_
_entity.id
_entity.type
_entity.pdbx_description
1 polymer ?
#
loop_
_entity_poly.entity_id
_entity_poly.type
_entity_poly.pdbx_seq_one_letter_code
_entity_poly.pdbx_strand_id
1 'polypeptide(L)'
;MEIPDPHPLVESLKSNCSKLEAEIFQLEEKLATDDDSENLSDDLSEELQKLDSAKRELAAKLREILSVKRKLGDLPSHSELIQYERRFSELYVQIQEKHQQTQKFYATYNALLEIKELMLKETSLLNSISSQFQDAITSTAGRMKLIDSMEKIAKGSQQKLEKVQLGLREEQKACDALKERYTTSIAEQRRCHSLLKAFQVIYIIMRVLKNARRMRDLGVEVLLRNTAVVKLRCLSINIHAINVDFIHVKSRMVFIGKLL
;
A
#
# COMPACT_ATOMS: atom_id res chain seq x y z
N MET A 1 3.10 2.54 16.73
CA MET A 1 2.30 1.82 17.75
C MET A 1 3.04 0.51 17.95
N GLU A 2 3.99 0.49 18.88
CA GLU A 2 4.75 -0.73 19.19
C GLU A 2 3.77 -1.74 19.78
N ILE A 3 3.66 -2.90 19.14
CA ILE A 3 2.95 -4.04 19.68
C ILE A 3 3.74 -4.44 20.93
N PRO A 4 3.15 -4.38 22.14
CA PRO A 4 3.85 -4.81 23.35
C PRO A 4 4.22 -6.28 23.20
N ASP A 5 5.51 -6.59 23.34
CA ASP A 5 6.00 -7.96 23.29
C ASP A 5 5.18 -8.83 24.28
N PRO A 6 4.56 -9.94 23.86
CA PRO A 6 3.91 -10.89 24.78
C PRO A 6 4.94 -11.68 25.62
N HIS A 7 6.23 -11.39 25.43
CA HIS A 7 7.38 -12.09 25.97
C HIS A 7 7.47 -12.10 27.52
N PRO A 8 7.25 -11.00 28.27
CA PRO A 8 7.61 -10.95 29.69
C PRO A 8 6.75 -11.89 30.57
N LEU A 9 5.45 -11.97 30.29
CA LEU A 9 4.51 -12.76 31.10
C LEU A 9 4.60 -14.25 30.78
N VAL A 10 4.73 -14.60 29.50
CA VAL A 10 4.88 -16.00 29.07
C VAL A 10 6.23 -16.56 29.53
N GLU A 11 7.27 -15.75 29.49
CA GLU A 11 8.62 -16.13 29.94
C GLU A 11 8.70 -16.23 31.46
N SER A 12 8.06 -15.33 32.20
CA SER A 12 7.93 -15.43 33.66
C SER A 12 7.14 -16.68 34.09
N LEU A 13 6.06 -17.02 33.39
CA LEU A 13 5.26 -18.21 33.69
C LEU A 13 6.02 -19.50 33.35
N LYS A 14 6.75 -19.54 32.22
CA LYS A 14 7.63 -20.67 31.86
C LYS A 14 8.76 -20.86 32.87
N SER A 15 9.39 -19.78 33.32
CA SER A 15 10.41 -19.81 34.37
C SER A 15 9.83 -20.39 35.68
N ASN A 16 8.60 -20.03 36.04
CA ASN A 16 7.96 -20.55 37.26
C ASN A 16 7.60 -22.04 37.13
N CYS A 17 7.14 -22.50 35.96
CA CYS A 17 6.93 -23.94 35.70
C CYS A 17 8.24 -24.73 35.83
N SER A 18 9.34 -24.23 35.26
CA SER A 18 10.64 -24.90 35.37
C SER A 18 11.15 -25.00 36.82
N LYS A 19 10.84 -24.01 37.67
CA LYS A 19 11.16 -24.06 39.10
C LYS A 19 10.33 -25.10 39.84
N LEU A 20 9.02 -25.15 39.59
CA LEU A 20 8.11 -26.15 40.18
C LEU A 20 8.44 -27.58 39.71
N GLU A 21 8.85 -27.74 38.44
CA GLU A 21 9.34 -29.02 37.91
C GLU A 21 10.61 -29.50 38.62
N ALA A 22 11.55 -28.59 38.91
CA ALA A 22 12.75 -28.89 39.67
C ALA A 22 12.46 -29.23 41.14
N GLU A 23 11.50 -28.54 41.75
CA GLU A 23 11.04 -28.81 43.12
C GLU A 23 10.35 -30.18 43.22
N ILE A 24 9.50 -30.52 42.26
CA ILE A 24 8.89 -31.86 42.14
C ILE A 24 9.96 -32.93 41.99
N PHE A 25 10.96 -32.71 41.12
CA PHE A 25 12.05 -33.67 40.93
C PHE A 25 12.86 -33.91 42.22
N GLN A 26 13.16 -32.85 42.98
CA GLN A 26 13.85 -32.96 44.27
C GLN A 26 13.00 -33.66 45.33
N LEU A 27 11.68 -33.43 45.36
CA LEU A 27 10.77 -34.11 46.28
C LEU A 27 10.60 -35.61 45.92
N GLU A 28 10.59 -35.95 44.63
CA GLU A 28 10.57 -37.34 44.16
C GLU A 28 11.88 -38.08 44.47
N GLU A 29 13.03 -37.40 44.39
CA GLU A 29 14.33 -37.96 44.75
C GLU A 29 14.48 -38.21 46.26
N LYS A 30 13.97 -37.28 47.09
CA LYS A 30 13.92 -37.45 48.56
C LYS A 30 13.04 -38.62 48.98
N LEU A 31 11.86 -38.75 48.37
CA LEU A 31 10.97 -39.89 48.60
C LEU A 31 11.55 -41.24 48.14
N ALA A 32 12.52 -41.23 47.21
CA ALA A 32 13.20 -42.44 46.74
C ALA A 32 14.43 -42.84 47.59
N THR A 33 14.88 -41.99 48.51
CA THR A 33 16.10 -42.20 49.32
C THR A 33 15.82 -42.55 50.79
N ASP A 34 14.59 -42.35 51.27
CA ASP A 34 14.17 -42.58 52.66
C ASP A 34 13.41 -43.93 52.79
N ASP A 35 14.15 -45.04 52.93
CA ASP A 35 13.59 -46.41 53.04
C ASP A 35 13.86 -47.06 54.43
N ASP A 36 14.30 -46.29 55.44
CA ASP A 36 14.69 -46.82 56.76
C ASP A 36 13.94 -46.17 57.96
N SER A 37 13.09 -47.00 58.60
CA SER A 37 12.65 -46.98 60.01
C SER A 37 11.31 -46.33 60.42
N GLU A 38 10.63 -47.01 61.35
CA GLU A 38 9.21 -46.96 61.74
C GLU A 38 8.66 -45.66 62.37
N ASN A 39 9.37 -44.51 62.30
CA ASN A 39 8.80 -43.19 62.64
C ASN A 39 8.51 -42.31 61.40
N LEU A 40 8.74 -42.83 60.19
CA LEU A 40 8.64 -42.13 58.90
C LEU A 40 7.22 -41.90 58.35
N SER A 41 6.17 -42.51 58.91
CA SER A 41 4.85 -42.52 58.24
C SER A 41 4.20 -41.14 58.11
N ASP A 42 4.35 -40.28 59.13
CA ASP A 42 3.73 -38.95 59.10
C ASP A 42 4.56 -37.97 58.24
N ASP A 43 5.89 -38.03 58.32
CA ASP A 43 6.80 -37.19 57.50
C ASP A 43 6.72 -37.56 56.00
N LEU A 44 6.68 -38.85 55.66
CA LEU A 44 6.45 -39.30 54.27
C LEU A 44 5.08 -38.89 53.74
N SER A 45 4.04 -38.95 54.60
CA SER A 45 2.69 -38.51 54.24
C SER A 45 2.65 -37.00 53.96
N GLU A 46 3.36 -36.20 54.76
CA GLU A 46 3.51 -34.76 54.53
C GLU A 46 4.27 -34.47 53.23
N GLU A 47 5.35 -35.19 52.94
CA GLU A 47 6.12 -35.02 51.71
C GLU A 47 5.33 -35.43 50.46
N LEU A 48 4.55 -36.50 50.52
CA LEU A 48 3.61 -36.90 49.48
C LEU A 48 2.52 -35.84 49.25
N GLN A 49 1.96 -35.27 50.33
CA GLN A 49 0.99 -34.18 50.21
C GLN A 49 1.60 -32.92 49.60
N LYS A 50 2.85 -32.57 49.97
CA LYS A 50 3.62 -31.46 49.38
C LYS A 50 3.86 -31.72 47.89
N LEU A 51 4.29 -32.92 47.52
CA LEU A 51 4.48 -33.34 46.13
C LEU A 51 3.17 -33.24 45.32
N ASP A 52 2.06 -33.76 45.84
CA ASP A 52 0.76 -33.69 45.18
C ASP A 52 0.23 -32.26 45.07
N SER A 53 0.56 -31.39 46.03
CA SER A 53 0.22 -29.97 45.98
C SER A 53 1.02 -29.24 44.90
N ALA A 54 2.33 -29.50 44.81
CA ALA A 54 3.22 -28.94 43.78
C ALA A 54 2.83 -29.42 42.38
N LYS A 55 2.51 -30.71 42.22
CA LYS A 55 1.97 -31.29 40.96
C LYS A 55 0.66 -30.63 40.55
N ARG A 56 -0.25 -30.39 41.51
CA ARG A 56 -1.52 -29.68 41.26
C ARG A 56 -1.29 -28.23 40.84
N GLU A 57 -0.35 -27.53 41.47
CA GLU A 57 0.02 -26.16 41.12
C GLU A 57 0.63 -26.08 39.72
N LEU A 58 1.59 -26.96 39.40
CA LEU A 58 2.18 -27.05 38.07
C LEU A 58 1.10 -27.30 37.00
N ALA A 59 0.17 -28.24 37.25
CA ALA A 59 -0.93 -28.52 36.35
C ALA A 59 -1.90 -27.33 36.20
N ALA A 60 -2.09 -26.50 37.23
CA ALA A 60 -2.86 -25.26 37.14
C ALA A 60 -2.14 -24.23 36.25
N LYS A 61 -0.83 -24.05 36.43
CA LYS A 61 -0.01 -23.13 35.62
C LYS A 61 0.11 -23.54 34.16
N LEU A 62 0.23 -24.83 33.86
CA LEU A 62 0.21 -25.33 32.49
C LEU A 62 -1.16 -25.06 31.81
N ARG A 63 -2.26 -25.20 32.55
CA ARG A 63 -3.61 -24.83 32.04
C ARG A 63 -3.71 -23.33 31.75
N GLU A 64 -3.17 -22.47 32.61
CA GLU A 64 -3.09 -21.01 32.37
C GLU A 64 -2.27 -20.69 31.12
N ILE A 65 -1.08 -21.29 30.95
CA ILE A 65 -0.22 -21.10 29.78
C ILE A 65 -0.94 -21.53 28.48
N LEU A 66 -1.61 -22.68 28.50
CA LEU A 66 -2.38 -23.16 27.35
C LEU A 66 -3.55 -22.22 27.02
N SER A 67 -4.22 -21.65 28.02
CA SER A 67 -5.26 -20.64 27.82
C SER A 67 -4.72 -19.39 27.14
N VAL A 68 -3.58 -18.86 27.62
CA VAL A 68 -2.92 -17.69 27.02
C VAL A 68 -2.44 -18.00 25.60
N LYS A 69 -1.88 -19.19 25.36
CA LYS A 69 -1.41 -19.60 24.02
C LYS A 69 -2.56 -19.71 23.01
N ARG A 70 -3.73 -20.19 23.43
CA ARG A 70 -4.94 -20.21 22.58
C ARG A 70 -5.36 -18.79 22.20
N LYS A 71 -5.47 -17.89 23.18
CA LYS A 71 -5.80 -16.47 22.95
C LYS A 71 -4.79 -15.77 22.03
N LEU A 72 -3.51 -16.15 22.09
CA LEU A 72 -2.48 -15.63 21.18
C LEU A 72 -2.63 -16.21 19.76
N GLY A 73 -3.05 -17.47 19.63
CA GLY A 73 -3.35 -18.11 18.34
C GLY A 73 -4.58 -17.53 17.64
N ASP A 74 -5.49 -16.91 18.38
CA ASP A 74 -6.65 -16.19 17.83
C ASP A 74 -6.26 -14.84 17.22
N LEU A 75 -5.04 -14.33 17.48
CA LEU A 75 -4.53 -13.11 16.88
C LEU A 75 -3.89 -13.40 15.52
N PRO A 76 -4.12 -12.54 14.50
CA PRO A 76 -3.48 -12.70 13.21
C PRO A 76 -1.95 -12.62 13.36
N SER A 77 -1.28 -13.61 12.80
CA SER A 77 0.16 -13.70 12.70
C SER A 77 0.75 -12.56 11.85
N HIS A 78 2.04 -12.28 12.03
CA HIS A 78 2.73 -11.27 11.23
C HIS A 78 2.63 -11.51 9.72
N SER A 79 2.65 -12.77 9.29
CA SER A 79 2.43 -13.16 7.90
C SER A 79 1.01 -12.84 7.39
N GLU A 80 -0.01 -13.05 8.22
CA GLU A 80 -1.40 -12.72 7.87
C GLU A 80 -1.60 -11.21 7.77
N LEU A 81 -1.00 -10.43 8.68
CA LEU A 81 -1.02 -8.97 8.61
C LEU A 81 -0.41 -8.45 7.29
N ILE A 82 0.71 -9.00 6.84
CA ILE A 82 1.32 -8.64 5.56
C ILE A 82 0.41 -9.02 4.38
N GLN A 83 -0.27 -10.17 4.45
CA GLN A 83 -1.24 -10.56 3.42
C GLN A 83 -2.42 -9.59 3.37
N TYR A 84 -2.96 -9.18 4.52
CA TYR A 84 -4.03 -8.19 4.58
C TYR A 84 -3.59 -6.84 4.04
N GLU A 85 -2.40 -6.36 4.39
CA GLU A 85 -1.86 -5.10 3.85
C GLU A 85 -1.78 -5.11 2.32
N ARG A 86 -1.29 -6.21 1.73
CA ARG A 86 -1.29 -6.39 0.27
C ARG A 86 -2.70 -6.40 -0.29
N ARG A 87 -3.62 -7.14 0.32
CA ARG A 87 -5.01 -7.25 -0.14
C ARG A 87 -5.74 -5.90 -0.06
N PHE A 88 -5.51 -5.11 0.99
CA PHE A 88 -6.05 -3.77 1.12
C PHE A 88 -5.49 -2.84 0.04
N SER A 89 -4.20 -2.95 -0.27
CA SER A 89 -3.57 -2.15 -1.33
C SER A 89 -4.17 -2.49 -2.71
N GLU A 90 -4.36 -3.77 -3.03
CA GLU A 90 -5.04 -4.21 -4.24
C GLU A 90 -6.48 -3.70 -4.32
N LEU A 91 -7.24 -3.85 -3.23
CA LEU A 91 -8.61 -3.40 -3.15
C LEU A 91 -8.71 -1.89 -3.32
N TYR A 92 -7.79 -1.13 -2.73
CA TYR A 92 -7.74 0.32 -2.88
C TYR A 92 -7.54 0.74 -4.35
N VAL A 93 -6.64 0.07 -5.07
CA VAL A 93 -6.44 0.30 -6.50
C VAL A 93 -7.72 0.03 -7.28
N GLN A 94 -8.40 -1.10 -7.02
CA GLN A 94 -9.66 -1.44 -7.71
C GLN A 94 -10.78 -0.41 -7.42
N ILE A 95 -10.92 0.03 -6.17
CA ILE A 95 -11.89 1.06 -5.79
C ILE A 95 -11.59 2.36 -6.55
N GLN A 96 -10.31 2.76 -6.63
CA GLN A 96 -9.92 3.98 -7.31
C GLN A 96 -10.15 3.91 -8.82
N GLU A 97 -9.84 2.78 -9.45
CA GLU A 97 -10.15 2.52 -10.86
C GLU A 97 -11.66 2.61 -11.13
N LYS A 98 -12.47 1.97 -10.28
CA LYS A 98 -13.93 2.05 -10.39
C LYS A 98 -14.46 3.46 -10.19
N HIS A 99 -13.90 4.21 -9.24
CA HIS A 99 -14.27 5.61 -9.04
C HIS A 99 -13.97 6.45 -10.29
N GLN A 100 -12.77 6.32 -10.87
CA GLN A 100 -12.41 7.00 -12.12
C GLN A 100 -13.30 6.59 -13.30
N GLN A 101 -13.62 5.29 -13.40
CA GLN A 101 -14.51 4.78 -14.44
C GLN A 101 -15.91 5.40 -14.32
N THR A 102 -16.46 5.45 -13.10
CA THR A 102 -17.75 6.07 -12.81
C THR A 102 -17.76 7.56 -13.14
N GLN A 103 -16.73 8.30 -12.75
CA GLN A 103 -16.59 9.71 -13.12
C GLN A 103 -16.60 9.93 -14.63
N LYS A 104 -15.87 9.10 -15.40
CA LYS A 104 -15.87 9.15 -16.87
C LYS A 104 -17.26 8.88 -17.44
N PHE A 105 -17.99 7.91 -16.90
CA PHE A 105 -19.36 7.64 -17.35
C PHE A 105 -20.30 8.83 -17.09
N TYR A 106 -20.22 9.45 -15.91
CA TYR A 106 -21.02 10.65 -15.62
C TYR A 106 -20.64 11.83 -16.52
N ALA A 107 -19.36 12.05 -16.78
CA ALA A 107 -18.90 13.09 -17.70
C ALA A 107 -19.47 12.88 -19.12
N THR A 108 -19.37 11.67 -19.66
CA THR A 108 -19.94 11.32 -20.97
C THR A 108 -21.45 11.46 -20.98
N TYR A 109 -22.14 11.00 -19.92
CA TYR A 109 -23.58 11.10 -19.81
C TYR A 109 -24.05 12.57 -19.81
N ASN A 110 -23.40 13.44 -19.03
CA ASN A 110 -23.74 14.86 -18.97
C ASN A 110 -23.50 15.55 -20.32
N ALA A 111 -22.39 15.24 -21.00
CA ALA A 111 -22.13 15.76 -22.35
C ALA A 111 -23.20 15.33 -23.35
N LEU A 112 -23.62 14.06 -23.33
CA LEU A 112 -24.69 13.56 -24.19
C LEU A 112 -26.05 14.20 -23.87
N LEU A 113 -26.32 14.46 -22.59
CA LEU A 113 -27.54 15.13 -22.15
C LEU A 113 -27.58 16.57 -22.68
N GLU A 114 -26.47 17.33 -22.57
CA GLU A 114 -26.36 18.67 -23.13
C GLU A 114 -26.54 18.69 -24.65
N ILE A 115 -25.93 17.73 -25.37
CA ILE A 115 -26.11 17.59 -26.82
C ILE A 115 -27.59 17.31 -27.15
N LYS A 116 -28.24 16.40 -26.44
CA LYS A 116 -29.67 16.10 -26.62
C LYS A 116 -30.52 17.36 -26.42
N GLU A 117 -30.27 18.14 -25.38
CA GLU A 117 -31.00 19.38 -25.15
C GLU A 117 -30.79 20.42 -26.27
N LEU A 118 -29.57 20.53 -26.79
CA LEU A 118 -29.27 21.40 -27.93
C LEU A 118 -30.00 20.95 -29.20
N MET A 119 -30.02 19.64 -29.49
CA MET A 119 -30.77 19.09 -30.63
C MET A 119 -32.28 19.34 -30.51
N LEU A 120 -32.85 19.23 -29.29
CA LEU A 120 -34.26 19.55 -29.06
C LEU A 120 -34.56 21.03 -29.29
N LYS A 121 -33.67 21.93 -28.84
CA LYS A 121 -33.77 23.37 -29.11
C LYS A 121 -33.71 23.68 -30.61
N GLU A 122 -32.81 23.01 -31.35
CA GLU A 122 -32.70 23.13 -32.80
C GLU A 122 -33.97 22.64 -33.51
N THR A 123 -34.51 21.49 -33.11
CA THR A 123 -35.75 20.95 -33.66
C THR A 123 -36.93 21.91 -33.45
N SER A 124 -37.05 22.45 -32.22
CA SER A 124 -38.08 23.44 -31.89
C SER A 124 -37.93 24.72 -32.73
N LEU A 125 -36.69 25.19 -32.92
CA LEU A 125 -36.39 26.34 -33.76
C LEU A 125 -36.78 26.10 -35.22
N LEU A 126 -36.40 24.96 -35.80
CA LEU A 126 -36.72 24.60 -37.19
C LEU A 126 -38.24 24.50 -37.40
N ASN A 127 -38.96 23.88 -36.46
CA ASN A 127 -40.42 23.83 -36.49
C ASN A 127 -41.05 25.23 -36.44
N SER A 128 -40.52 26.13 -35.60
CA SER A 128 -40.98 27.52 -35.51
C SER A 128 -40.73 28.29 -36.81
N ILE A 129 -39.55 28.13 -37.42
CA ILE A 129 -39.21 28.73 -38.71
C ILE A 129 -40.14 28.22 -39.80
N SER A 130 -40.36 26.90 -39.87
CA SER A 130 -41.26 26.29 -40.86
C SER A 130 -42.68 26.84 -40.76
N SER A 131 -43.20 27.02 -39.53
CA SER A 131 -44.52 27.60 -39.29
C SER A 131 -44.57 29.08 -39.70
N GLN A 132 -43.58 29.89 -39.30
CA GLN A 132 -43.54 31.31 -39.66
C GLN A 132 -43.38 31.54 -41.15
N PHE A 133 -42.65 30.67 -41.85
CA PHE A 133 -42.35 30.82 -43.27
C PHE A 133 -43.61 30.87 -44.13
N GLN A 134 -44.56 29.95 -43.88
CA GLN A 134 -45.79 29.83 -44.66
C GLN A 134 -46.63 31.10 -44.60
N ASP A 135 -46.79 31.69 -43.41
CA ASP A 135 -47.57 32.91 -43.23
C ASP A 135 -46.82 34.15 -43.73
N ALA A 136 -45.51 34.23 -43.47
CA ALA A 136 -44.71 35.40 -43.76
C ALA A 136 -44.48 35.64 -45.27
N ILE A 137 -44.40 34.58 -46.09
CA ILE A 137 -44.08 34.72 -47.52
C ILE A 137 -45.20 35.43 -48.31
N THR A 138 -46.44 35.32 -47.83
CA THR A 138 -47.65 35.87 -48.46
C THR A 138 -47.64 37.40 -48.56
N SER A 139 -46.82 38.11 -47.76
CA SER A 139 -46.77 39.56 -47.74
C SER A 139 -45.34 40.11 -47.68
N THR A 140 -45.09 41.27 -48.29
CA THR A 140 -43.78 41.93 -48.24
C THR A 140 -43.36 42.29 -46.82
N ALA A 141 -44.29 42.75 -45.99
CA ALA A 141 -44.03 43.04 -44.58
C ALA A 141 -43.70 41.77 -43.77
N GLY A 142 -44.38 40.65 -44.04
CA GLY A 142 -44.08 39.35 -43.44
C GLY A 142 -42.68 38.87 -43.79
N ARG A 143 -42.29 38.93 -45.07
CA ARG A 143 -40.93 38.59 -45.53
C ARG A 143 -39.85 39.39 -44.82
N MET A 144 -40.04 40.70 -44.67
CA MET A 144 -39.07 41.56 -43.98
C MET A 144 -38.94 41.22 -42.49
N LYS A 145 -40.05 40.92 -41.80
CA LYS A 145 -40.03 40.46 -40.39
C LYS A 145 -39.32 39.11 -40.24
N LEU A 146 -39.54 38.18 -41.16
CA LEU A 146 -38.86 36.88 -41.16
C LEU A 146 -37.35 37.04 -41.30
N ILE A 147 -36.89 37.92 -42.20
CA ILE A 147 -35.46 38.23 -42.39
C ILE A 147 -34.85 38.80 -41.10
N ASP A 148 -35.49 39.79 -40.47
CA ASP A 148 -35.02 40.38 -39.20
C ASP A 148 -34.95 39.34 -38.07
N SER A 149 -35.95 38.44 -37.98
CA SER A 149 -35.95 37.33 -37.03
C SER A 149 -34.78 36.36 -37.26
N MET A 150 -34.55 35.95 -38.52
CA MET A 150 -33.42 35.08 -38.88
C MET A 150 -32.07 35.73 -38.58
N GLU A 151 -31.92 37.03 -38.85
CA GLU A 151 -30.69 37.77 -38.55
C GLU A 151 -30.43 37.81 -37.04
N LYS A 152 -31.48 38.05 -36.22
CA LYS A 152 -31.38 38.01 -34.76
C LYS A 152 -30.99 36.62 -34.23
N ILE A 153 -31.59 35.56 -34.78
CA ILE A 153 -31.27 34.17 -34.42
C ILE A 153 -29.79 33.87 -34.75
N ALA A 154 -29.35 34.20 -35.97
CA ALA A 154 -27.98 33.97 -36.41
C ALA A 154 -26.97 34.71 -35.52
N LYS A 155 -27.21 36.00 -35.22
CA LYS A 155 -26.36 36.79 -34.31
C LYS A 155 -26.34 36.21 -32.90
N GLY A 156 -27.49 35.81 -32.36
CA GLY A 156 -27.59 35.21 -31.03
C GLY A 156 -26.86 33.86 -30.93
N SER A 157 -26.93 33.03 -31.98
CA SER A 157 -26.18 31.78 -32.07
C SER A 157 -24.67 32.01 -32.17
N GLN A 158 -24.25 32.98 -32.98
CA GLN A 158 -22.84 33.37 -33.12
C GLN A 158 -22.24 33.83 -31.77
N GLN A 159 -22.96 34.70 -31.05
CA GLN A 159 -22.53 35.17 -29.72
C GLN A 159 -22.38 34.04 -28.70
N LYS A 160 -23.33 33.08 -28.69
CA LYS A 160 -23.23 31.89 -27.82
C LYS A 160 -22.02 31.04 -28.17
N LEU A 161 -21.77 30.81 -29.46
CA LEU A 161 -20.62 30.05 -29.92
C LEU A 161 -19.31 30.69 -29.47
N GLU A 162 -19.15 32.00 -29.66
CA GLU A 162 -17.97 32.75 -29.24
C GLU A 162 -17.74 32.65 -27.72
N LYS A 163 -18.80 32.74 -26.92
CA LYS A 163 -18.71 32.59 -25.46
C LYS A 163 -18.22 31.19 -25.05
N VAL A 164 -18.77 30.15 -25.67
CA VAL A 164 -18.34 28.76 -25.40
C VAL A 164 -16.90 28.53 -25.85
N GLN A 165 -16.51 29.04 -27.02
CA GLN A 165 -15.13 28.95 -27.51
C GLN A 165 -14.13 29.70 -26.64
N LEU A 166 -14.52 30.84 -26.05
CA LEU A 166 -13.69 31.55 -25.09
C LEU A 166 -13.46 30.70 -23.83
N GLY A 167 -14.54 30.17 -23.22
CA GLY A 167 -14.44 29.30 -22.05
C GLY A 167 -13.61 28.04 -22.31
N LEU A 168 -13.77 27.42 -23.49
CA LEU A 168 -12.95 26.27 -23.90
C LEU A 168 -11.45 26.61 -23.93
N ARG A 169 -11.07 27.78 -24.46
CA ARG A 169 -9.67 28.21 -24.50
C ARG A 169 -9.12 28.49 -23.11
N GLU A 170 -9.92 29.05 -22.21
CA GLU A 170 -9.53 29.30 -20.82
C GLU A 170 -9.28 28.00 -20.07
N GLU A 171 -10.20 27.03 -20.18
CA GLU A 171 -10.03 25.72 -19.56
C GLU A 171 -8.88 24.91 -20.16
N GLN A 172 -8.68 25.00 -21.48
CA GLN A 172 -7.54 24.34 -22.12
C GLN A 172 -6.21 24.87 -21.55
N LYS A 173 -6.08 26.19 -21.37
CA LYS A 173 -4.91 26.80 -20.75
C LYS A 173 -4.73 26.34 -19.30
N ALA A 174 -5.80 26.28 -18.51
CA ALA A 174 -5.74 25.79 -17.14
C ALA A 174 -5.29 24.33 -17.06
N CYS A 175 -5.85 23.48 -17.94
CA CYS A 175 -5.48 22.07 -18.09
C CYS A 175 -4.00 21.91 -18.44
N ASP A 176 -3.50 22.67 -19.41
CA ASP A 176 -2.11 22.58 -19.85
C ASP A 176 -1.13 23.08 -18.76
N ALA A 177 -1.48 24.16 -18.05
CA ALA A 177 -0.71 24.62 -16.89
C ALA A 177 -0.68 23.57 -15.76
N LEU A 178 -1.78 22.86 -15.53
CA LEU A 178 -1.83 21.79 -14.53
C LEU A 178 -0.99 20.57 -14.95
N LYS A 179 -1.04 20.17 -16.23
CA LYS A 179 -0.18 19.11 -16.78
C LYS A 179 1.29 19.45 -16.63
N GLU A 180 1.68 20.68 -16.93
CA GLU A 180 3.08 21.13 -16.78
C GLU A 180 3.55 21.00 -15.33
N ARG A 181 2.76 21.50 -14.36
CA ARG A 181 3.05 21.35 -12.93
C ARG A 181 3.18 19.89 -12.52
N TYR A 182 2.25 19.03 -12.97
CA TYR A 182 2.31 17.60 -12.69
C TYR A 182 3.59 16.95 -13.23
N THR A 183 3.95 17.24 -14.48
CA THR A 183 5.19 16.69 -15.09
C THR A 183 6.44 17.15 -14.35
N THR A 184 6.46 18.39 -13.86
CA THR A 184 7.55 18.94 -13.05
C THR A 184 7.67 18.20 -11.71
N SER A 185 6.57 18.06 -10.96
CA SER A 185 6.55 17.32 -9.70
C SER A 185 6.96 15.86 -9.86
N ILE A 186 6.55 15.20 -10.94
CA ILE A 186 6.98 13.83 -11.25
C ILE A 186 8.48 13.77 -11.54
N ALA A 187 9.04 14.76 -12.25
CA ALA A 187 10.48 14.82 -12.49
C ALA A 187 11.26 14.99 -11.18
N GLU A 188 10.79 15.84 -10.26
CA GLU A 188 11.38 16.01 -8.93
C GLU A 188 11.28 14.74 -8.08
N GLN A 189 10.11 14.09 -8.06
CA GLN A 189 9.92 12.81 -7.37
C GLN A 189 10.90 11.74 -7.89
N ARG A 190 11.05 11.63 -9.21
CA ARG A 190 12.03 10.71 -9.83
C ARG A 190 13.45 11.03 -9.39
N ARG A 191 13.83 12.31 -9.36
CA ARG A 191 15.15 12.76 -8.87
C ARG A 191 15.38 12.35 -7.41
N CYS A 192 14.42 12.62 -6.53
CA CYS A 192 14.50 12.25 -5.11
C CYS A 192 14.60 10.74 -4.92
N HIS A 193 13.82 9.95 -5.68
CA HIS A 193 13.90 8.50 -5.66
C HIS A 193 15.28 7.99 -6.08
N SER A 194 15.85 8.53 -7.17
CA SER A 194 17.21 8.18 -7.61
C SER A 194 18.26 8.49 -6.54
N LEU A 195 18.14 9.62 -5.86
CA LEU A 195 19.04 10.00 -4.78
C LEU A 195 18.94 9.05 -3.57
N LEU A 196 17.71 8.68 -3.17
CA LEU A 196 17.49 7.69 -2.10
C LEU A 196 18.09 6.33 -2.44
N LYS A 197 17.97 5.87 -3.69
CA LYS A 197 18.62 4.65 -4.15
C LYS A 197 20.15 4.73 -4.08
N ALA A 198 20.73 5.87 -4.46
CA ALA A 198 22.16 6.08 -4.32
C ALA A 198 22.61 6.03 -2.84
N PHE A 199 21.90 6.69 -1.94
CA PHE A 199 22.18 6.62 -0.50
C PHE A 199 22.06 5.20 0.05
N GLN A 200 21.06 4.42 -0.37
CA GLN A 200 20.91 3.02 0.03
C GLN A 200 22.14 2.18 -0.35
N VAL A 201 22.66 2.37 -1.57
CA VAL A 201 23.88 1.68 -2.03
C VAL A 201 25.10 2.10 -1.21
N ILE A 202 25.29 3.41 -0.99
CA ILE A 202 26.41 3.93 -0.18
C ILE A 202 26.35 3.37 1.24
N TYR A 203 25.18 3.36 1.87
CA TYR A 203 24.98 2.81 3.21
C TYR A 203 25.37 1.33 3.29
N ILE A 204 24.95 0.53 2.30
CA ILE A 204 25.34 -0.89 2.21
C ILE A 204 26.86 -1.04 2.10
N ILE A 205 27.51 -0.25 1.24
CA ILE A 205 28.98 -0.27 1.08
C ILE A 205 29.68 0.10 2.39
N MET A 206 29.27 1.20 3.04
CA MET A 206 29.85 1.64 4.33
C MET A 206 29.69 0.58 5.41
N ARG A 207 28.54 -0.09 5.49
CA ARG A 207 28.30 -1.19 6.43
C ARG A 207 29.23 -2.38 6.17
N VAL A 208 29.42 -2.76 4.91
CA VAL A 208 30.36 -3.84 4.52
C VAL A 208 31.80 -3.46 4.88
N LEU A 209 32.23 -2.24 4.59
CA LEU A 209 33.58 -1.75 4.92
C LEU A 209 33.83 -1.69 6.43
N LYS A 210 32.85 -1.25 7.21
CA LYS A 210 32.92 -1.21 8.68
C LYS A 210 33.08 -2.62 9.27
N ASN A 211 32.32 -3.59 8.75
CA ASN A 211 32.44 -4.99 9.15
C ASN A 211 33.81 -5.57 8.75
N ALA A 212 34.32 -5.26 7.55
CA ALA A 212 35.63 -5.71 7.10
C ALA A 212 36.79 -5.14 7.95
N ARG A 213 36.68 -3.88 8.38
CA ARG A 213 37.66 -3.27 9.30
C ARG A 213 37.66 -3.97 10.65
N ARG A 214 36.48 -4.16 11.26
CA ARG A 214 36.34 -4.90 12.53
C ARG A 214 36.94 -6.31 12.46
N MET A 215 36.75 -7.01 11.34
CA MET A 215 37.32 -8.35 11.14
C MET A 215 38.85 -8.35 10.98
N ARG A 216 39.44 -7.30 10.40
CA ARG A 216 40.91 -7.11 10.38
C ARG A 216 41.46 -6.84 11.77
N ASP A 217 40.77 -6.00 12.54
CA ASP A 217 41.18 -5.66 13.91
C ASP A 217 41.13 -6.89 14.84
N LEU A 218 40.30 -7.90 14.53
CA LEU A 218 40.24 -9.20 15.21
C LEU A 218 41.26 -10.25 14.70
N GLY A 219 42.18 -9.90 13.79
CA GLY A 219 43.28 -10.79 13.36
C GLY A 219 42.90 -11.95 12.43
N VAL A 220 41.74 -11.89 11.76
CA VAL A 220 41.23 -12.99 10.90
C VAL A 220 41.66 -12.80 9.43
N GLU A 221 42.95 -12.61 9.15
CA GLU A 221 43.45 -12.22 7.82
C GLU A 221 43.30 -13.29 6.71
N VAL A 222 43.28 -14.58 7.06
CA VAL A 222 43.29 -15.68 6.08
C VAL A 222 41.92 -15.92 5.42
N LEU A 223 40.82 -15.65 6.13
CA LEU A 223 39.46 -15.71 5.56
C LEU A 223 39.12 -14.47 4.69
N LEU A 224 39.83 -13.36 4.91
CA LEU A 224 39.55 -12.06 4.29
C LEU A 224 39.78 -12.03 2.78
N ARG A 225 40.85 -12.66 2.25
CA ARG A 225 41.12 -12.60 0.80
C ARG A 225 40.07 -13.31 -0.02
N ASN A 226 39.62 -14.49 0.41
CA ASN A 226 38.67 -15.27 -0.37
C ASN A 226 37.23 -14.75 -0.21
N THR A 227 36.79 -14.38 1.00
CA THR A 227 35.41 -13.92 1.21
C THR A 227 35.18 -12.48 0.73
N ALA A 228 36.15 -11.57 0.89
CA ALA A 228 35.99 -10.19 0.43
C ALA A 228 36.05 -10.07 -1.10
N VAL A 229 36.93 -10.83 -1.77
CA VAL A 229 36.99 -10.86 -3.25
C VAL A 229 35.70 -11.45 -3.83
N VAL A 230 35.14 -12.51 -3.23
CA VAL A 230 33.85 -13.07 -3.67
C VAL A 230 32.71 -12.08 -3.45
N LYS A 231 32.62 -11.42 -2.29
CA LYS A 231 31.54 -10.43 -2.02
C LYS A 231 31.66 -9.16 -2.86
N LEU A 232 32.88 -8.66 -3.11
CA LEU A 232 33.11 -7.52 -4.00
C LEU A 232 32.81 -7.87 -5.47
N ARG A 233 33.18 -9.08 -5.93
CA ARG A 233 32.75 -9.57 -7.26
C ARG A 233 31.23 -9.70 -7.35
N CYS A 234 30.55 -10.26 -6.35
CA CYS A 234 29.09 -10.32 -6.33
C CYS A 234 28.43 -8.93 -6.31
N LEU A 235 28.97 -7.96 -5.55
CA LEU A 235 28.48 -6.57 -5.59
C LEU A 235 28.74 -5.92 -6.95
N SER A 236 29.88 -6.16 -7.58
CA SER A 236 30.21 -5.62 -8.90
C SER A 236 29.31 -6.22 -10.00
N ILE A 237 28.97 -7.52 -9.90
CA ILE A 237 28.00 -8.18 -10.78
C ILE A 237 26.60 -7.60 -10.57
N ASN A 238 26.17 -7.38 -9.32
CA ASN A 238 24.87 -6.77 -9.03
C ASN A 238 24.79 -5.31 -9.51
N ILE A 239 25.86 -4.52 -9.36
CA ILE A 239 25.93 -3.15 -9.88
C ILE A 239 25.86 -3.16 -11.41
N HIS A 240 26.55 -4.08 -12.09
CA HIS A 240 26.42 -4.23 -13.54
C HIS A 240 25.02 -4.71 -13.97
N ALA A 241 24.40 -5.65 -13.28
CA ALA A 241 23.03 -6.09 -13.56
C ALA A 241 22.02 -4.94 -13.41
N ILE A 242 22.13 -4.15 -12.34
CA ILE A 242 21.31 -2.94 -12.12
C ILE A 242 21.55 -1.91 -13.24
N ASN A 243 22.78 -1.75 -13.72
CA ASN A 243 23.11 -0.83 -14.82
C ASN A 243 22.58 -1.33 -16.18
N VAL A 244 22.62 -2.64 -16.43
CA VAL A 244 22.03 -3.27 -17.63
C VAL A 244 20.51 -3.15 -17.61
N ASP A 245 19.85 -3.37 -16.48
CA ASP A 245 18.41 -3.16 -16.33
C ASP A 245 18.02 -1.69 -16.51
N PHE A 246 18.84 -0.76 -16.00
CA PHE A 246 18.65 0.67 -16.22
C PHE A 246 18.81 1.07 -17.69
N ILE A 247 19.79 0.49 -18.41
CA ILE A 247 19.96 0.68 -19.85
C ILE A 247 18.79 0.06 -20.64
N HIS A 248 18.30 -1.12 -20.25
CA HIS A 248 17.21 -1.80 -20.93
C HIS A 248 15.85 -1.08 -20.71
N VAL A 249 15.63 -0.50 -19.53
CA VAL A 249 14.47 0.37 -19.25
C VAL A 249 14.56 1.68 -20.03
N LYS A 250 15.76 2.28 -20.13
CA LYS A 250 15.98 3.49 -20.92
C LYS A 250 15.77 3.25 -22.42
N SER A 251 16.22 2.11 -22.95
CA SER A 251 15.98 1.71 -24.34
C SER A 251 14.51 1.39 -24.63
N ARG A 252 13.78 0.76 -23.69
CA ARG A 252 12.33 0.56 -23.80
C ARG A 252 11.55 1.87 -23.76
N MET A 253 11.92 2.83 -22.91
CA MET A 253 11.30 4.15 -22.89
C MET A 253 11.57 4.97 -24.16
N VAL A 254 12.77 4.86 -24.74
CA VAL A 254 13.09 5.51 -26.03
C VAL A 254 12.32 4.87 -27.19
N PHE A 255 12.08 3.55 -27.14
CA PHE A 255 11.29 2.85 -28.16
C PHE A 255 9.80 3.18 -28.08
N ILE A 256 9.25 3.29 -26.87
CA ILE A 256 7.86 3.73 -26.64
C ILE A 256 7.66 5.20 -27.05
N GLY A 257 8.67 6.06 -26.84
CA GLY A 257 8.64 7.45 -27.29
C GLY A 257 8.85 7.69 -28.78
N LYS A 258 9.16 6.65 -29.57
CA LYS A 258 9.22 6.71 -31.05
C LYS A 258 8.01 6.07 -31.73
N LEU A 259 7.13 5.40 -30.98
CA LEU A 259 5.91 4.75 -31.47
C LEU A 259 4.63 5.55 -31.19
N LEU A 260 4.76 6.70 -30.53
CA LEU A 260 3.74 7.73 -30.29
C LEU A 260 4.10 8.97 -31.12
#